data_AF-A0A8J6TYK2-F1
#
_entry.id   AF-A0A8J6TYK2-F1
#
_cell.length_a   1.000
_cell.length_b   1.000
_cell.length_c   1.000
_cell.angle_alpha   90.00
_cell.angle_beta   90.00
_cell.angle_gamma   90.00
#
_symmetry.space_group_name_H-M   'P 1'
#
loop_
_entity.id
_entity.type
_entity.pdbx_description
1 polymer ?
#
loop_
_entity_poly.entity_id
_entity_poly.type
_entity_poly.pdbx_seq_one_letter_code
_entity_poly.pdbx_strand_id
1 'polypeptide(L)'
;MHHRKNKVAVFLHSVRMEDWIISFIPQIFGFCYFFIYYFDGSFNTSILLHLLLFVVSSIGFAAFGYYINDFYDLEIDRKAGKKTVLGSLTKRQKRGLLFSSIICMFSPWILLPANEYSIALIVSEVVIFFLYSHPLFRLKENWILSIIIDSLYAYTIPFTLCLVTFSLYYQHTTDIYLLFITATFFIAGCRNIIVHQLSDYDNDRKVGIQLIPHVIGIKKTKSLVYFCMWIEVGLLFVIWLLYAYFFHWTYALFLLIIVLYSLIHLFKKTEKRLLFPNYYYQVLLPVTYAILLISIDLQWIYFIIPYLIIFHYNLLHWITCRLRSVLSKIVNYSIYYFLLIFGINLKKEKKSVYNYLKRKRN
;
A
#
# COMPACT_ATOMS: atom_id res chain seq x y z
N MET A 1 -19.09 -22.32 20.58
CA MET A 1 -18.73 -21.09 19.80
C MET A 1 -17.31 -20.55 20.06
N HIS A 2 -16.69 -20.77 21.23
CA HIS A 2 -15.33 -20.28 21.52
C HIS A 2 -14.21 -20.92 20.67
N HIS A 3 -14.34 -22.18 20.27
CA HIS A 3 -13.32 -22.90 19.49
C HIS A 3 -13.18 -22.48 18.01
N ARG A 4 -14.22 -21.86 17.41
CA ARG A 4 -14.16 -21.36 16.02
C ARG A 4 -13.40 -20.04 15.89
N LYS A 5 -13.52 -19.14 16.87
CA LYS A 5 -12.79 -17.85 16.88
C LYS A 5 -11.27 -18.04 16.91
N ASN A 6 -10.78 -19.07 17.61
CA ASN A 6 -9.35 -19.41 17.66
C ASN A 6 -8.80 -19.94 16.33
N LYS A 7 -9.59 -20.72 15.57
CA LYS A 7 -9.13 -21.30 14.29
C LYS A 7 -9.05 -20.28 13.16
N VAL A 8 -9.98 -19.32 13.14
CA VAL A 8 -9.95 -18.20 12.18
C VAL A 8 -8.78 -17.28 12.48
N ALA A 9 -8.57 -16.89 13.74
CA ALA A 9 -7.42 -16.05 14.12
C ALA A 9 -6.06 -16.71 13.77
N VAL A 10 -5.92 -18.02 14.01
CA VAL A 10 -4.72 -18.78 13.60
C VAL A 10 -4.58 -18.82 12.07
N PHE A 11 -5.68 -18.98 11.32
CA PHE A 11 -5.67 -18.91 9.86
C PHE A 11 -5.28 -17.51 9.35
N LEU A 12 -5.80 -16.44 9.94
CA LEU A 12 -5.47 -15.07 9.57
C LEU A 12 -3.97 -14.81 9.81
N HIS A 13 -3.42 -15.14 10.97
CA HIS A 13 -1.98 -15.04 11.20
C HIS A 13 -1.15 -15.93 10.25
N SER A 14 -1.73 -17.02 9.72
CA SER A 14 -0.99 -18.01 8.92
C SER A 14 -0.50 -17.55 7.56
N VAL A 15 -1.19 -16.57 7.00
CA VAL A 15 -0.85 -15.91 5.73
C VAL A 15 -0.35 -14.49 5.98
N ARG A 16 0.05 -14.19 7.23
CA ARG A 16 0.39 -12.83 7.70
C ARG A 16 -0.74 -11.81 7.45
N MET A 17 -2.03 -12.24 7.56
CA MET A 17 -3.22 -11.43 7.92
C MET A 17 -3.08 -9.91 7.88
N GLU A 18 -2.36 -9.46 8.89
CA GLU A 18 -2.36 -8.11 9.39
C GLU A 18 -1.40 -7.22 8.59
N ASP A 19 -0.33 -7.80 8.04
CA ASP A 19 0.69 -7.05 7.30
C ASP A 19 0.17 -6.64 5.92
N TRP A 20 -0.34 -7.59 5.12
CA TRP A 20 -0.94 -7.35 3.80
C TRP A 20 -2.31 -6.66 3.80
N ILE A 21 -3.19 -6.87 4.79
CA ILE A 21 -4.48 -6.12 4.84
C ILE A 21 -4.24 -4.62 4.96
N ILE A 22 -3.19 -4.21 5.69
CA ILE A 22 -2.92 -2.81 5.99
C ILE A 22 -2.01 -2.15 4.93
N SER A 23 -1.18 -2.93 4.23
CA SER A 23 -0.21 -2.42 3.26
C SER A 23 -0.53 -2.80 1.80
N PHE A 24 -0.53 -4.10 1.50
CA PHE A 24 -0.67 -4.64 0.16
C PHE A 24 -2.06 -4.41 -0.44
N ILE A 25 -3.14 -4.71 0.29
CA ILE A 25 -4.51 -4.53 -0.23
C ILE A 25 -4.77 -3.06 -0.58
N PRO A 26 -4.48 -2.07 0.29
CA PRO A 26 -4.58 -0.66 -0.06
C PRO A 26 -3.76 -0.27 -1.28
N GLN A 27 -2.53 -0.80 -1.43
CA GLN A 27 -1.70 -0.56 -2.61
C GLN A 27 -2.38 -1.06 -3.90
N ILE A 28 -2.94 -2.28 -3.89
CA ILE A 28 -3.67 -2.83 -5.05
C ILE A 28 -4.91 -1.99 -5.37
N PHE A 29 -5.68 -1.58 -4.36
CA PHE A 29 -6.78 -0.63 -4.55
C PHE A 29 -6.28 0.67 -5.19
N GLY A 30 -5.13 1.18 -4.75
CA GLY A 30 -4.51 2.37 -5.34
C GLY A 30 -4.15 2.19 -6.82
N PHE A 31 -3.67 1.01 -7.23
CA PHE A 31 -3.42 0.72 -8.64
C PHE A 31 -4.72 0.72 -9.44
N CYS A 32 -5.76 0.04 -8.95
CA CYS A 32 -7.06 0.02 -9.61
C CYS A 32 -7.65 1.44 -9.71
N TYR A 33 -7.67 2.20 -8.62
CA TYR A 33 -8.19 3.56 -8.62
C TYR A 33 -7.40 4.49 -9.53
N PHE A 34 -6.07 4.32 -9.59
CA PHE A 34 -5.23 5.05 -10.52
C PHE A 34 -5.70 4.81 -11.96
N PHE A 35 -5.82 3.55 -12.40
CA PHE A 35 -6.21 3.26 -13.78
C PHE A 35 -7.66 3.62 -14.11
N ILE A 36 -8.58 3.43 -13.17
CA ILE A 36 -9.98 3.86 -13.35
C ILE A 36 -10.05 5.37 -13.51
N TYR A 37 -9.33 6.12 -12.66
CA TYR A 37 -9.27 7.57 -12.78
C TYR A 37 -8.60 8.01 -14.08
N TYR A 38 -7.51 7.33 -14.44
CA TYR A 38 -6.73 7.58 -15.63
C TYR A 38 -7.54 7.41 -16.94
N PHE A 39 -8.45 6.46 -16.98
CA PHE A 39 -9.35 6.22 -18.12
C PHE A 39 -10.72 6.91 -17.97
N ASP A 40 -10.82 7.96 -17.13
CA ASP A 40 -12.05 8.74 -16.90
C ASP A 40 -13.28 7.87 -16.53
N GLY A 41 -13.05 6.84 -15.71
CA GLY A 41 -14.04 5.83 -15.36
C GLY A 41 -15.17 6.35 -14.47
N SER A 42 -16.37 6.53 -15.03
CA SER A 42 -17.58 6.78 -14.27
C SER A 42 -18.01 5.57 -13.44
N PHE A 43 -18.77 5.80 -12.37
CA PHE A 43 -19.22 4.71 -11.51
C PHE A 43 -20.25 3.87 -12.26
N ASN A 44 -20.03 2.55 -12.27
CA ASN A 44 -21.03 1.58 -12.69
C ASN A 44 -20.79 0.24 -11.98
N THR A 45 -21.79 -0.65 -11.99
CA THR A 45 -21.69 -1.94 -11.30
C THR A 45 -20.66 -2.88 -11.94
N SER A 46 -20.44 -2.77 -13.25
CA SER A 46 -19.45 -3.56 -13.96
C SER A 46 -18.03 -3.19 -13.53
N ILE A 47 -17.65 -1.90 -13.51
CA ILE A 47 -16.32 -1.48 -13.09
C ILE A 47 -16.05 -1.82 -11.63
N LEU A 48 -17.07 -1.67 -10.76
CA LEU A 48 -16.96 -2.07 -9.36
C LEU A 48 -16.72 -3.58 -9.22
N LEU A 49 -17.42 -4.40 -9.99
CA LEU A 49 -17.21 -5.85 -10.02
C LEU A 49 -15.78 -6.19 -10.46
N HIS A 50 -15.30 -5.58 -11.55
CA HIS A 50 -13.94 -5.81 -12.07
C HIS A 50 -12.87 -5.41 -11.06
N LEU A 51 -13.04 -4.26 -10.40
CA LEU A 51 -12.17 -3.81 -9.32
C LEU A 51 -12.10 -4.84 -8.19
N LEU A 52 -13.25 -5.29 -7.69
CA LEU A 52 -13.31 -6.26 -6.59
C LEU A 52 -12.71 -7.62 -7.00
N LEU A 53 -12.99 -8.09 -8.22
CA LEU A 53 -12.42 -9.32 -8.76
C LEU A 53 -10.90 -9.25 -8.89
N PHE A 54 -10.35 -8.11 -9.33
CA PHE A 54 -8.91 -7.89 -9.40
C PHE A 54 -8.26 -7.92 -8.01
N VAL A 55 -8.90 -7.29 -7.01
CA VAL A 55 -8.44 -7.33 -5.62
C VAL A 55 -8.47 -8.76 -5.06
N VAL A 56 -9.55 -9.52 -5.32
CA VAL A 56 -9.65 -10.94 -4.92
C VAL A 56 -8.54 -11.77 -5.57
N SER A 57 -8.27 -11.56 -6.86
CA SER A 57 -7.17 -12.23 -7.55
C SER A 57 -5.81 -11.90 -6.92
N SER A 58 -5.56 -10.62 -6.63
CA SER A 58 -4.33 -10.16 -5.99
C SER A 58 -4.14 -10.75 -4.58
N ILE A 59 -5.23 -10.91 -3.81
CA ILE A 59 -5.21 -11.63 -2.53
C ILE A 59 -4.86 -13.11 -2.75
N GLY A 60 -5.40 -13.73 -3.81
CA GLY A 60 -5.05 -15.09 -4.22
C GLY A 60 -3.55 -15.26 -4.51
N PHE A 61 -2.96 -14.36 -5.32
CA PHE A 61 -1.53 -14.33 -5.61
C PHE A 61 -0.70 -14.21 -4.34
N ALA A 62 -0.99 -13.21 -3.48
CA ALA A 62 -0.27 -13.02 -2.23
C ALA A 62 -0.37 -14.26 -1.31
N ALA A 63 -1.57 -14.81 -1.14
CA ALA A 63 -1.78 -16.00 -0.33
C ALA A 63 -0.99 -17.21 -0.85
N PHE A 64 -0.96 -17.38 -2.18
CA PHE A 64 -0.21 -18.46 -2.83
C PHE A 64 1.31 -18.28 -2.70
N GLY A 65 1.82 -17.07 -2.93
CA GLY A 65 3.24 -16.73 -2.76
C GLY A 65 3.74 -17.00 -1.34
N TYR A 66 3.01 -16.52 -0.32
CA TYR A 66 3.32 -16.81 1.09
C TYR A 66 3.23 -18.30 1.41
N TYR A 67 2.19 -18.98 0.93
CA TYR A 67 2.03 -20.42 1.14
C TYR A 67 3.24 -21.19 0.60
N ILE A 68 3.67 -20.90 -0.63
CA ILE A 68 4.82 -21.56 -1.26
C ILE A 68 6.11 -21.26 -0.49
N ASN A 69 6.33 -19.99 -0.12
CA ASN A 69 7.51 -19.61 0.64
C ASN A 69 7.60 -20.38 1.96
N ASP A 70 6.53 -20.35 2.75
CA ASP A 70 6.48 -21.04 4.03
C ASP A 70 6.56 -22.56 3.85
N PHE A 71 5.97 -23.12 2.79
CA PHE A 71 5.99 -24.55 2.50
C PHE A 71 7.42 -25.06 2.28
N TYR A 72 8.23 -24.36 1.49
CA TYR A 72 9.62 -24.74 1.25
C TYR A 72 10.53 -24.46 2.47
N ASP A 73 10.17 -23.51 3.32
CA ASP A 73 10.92 -23.22 4.55
C ASP A 73 10.50 -24.09 5.75
N LEU A 74 9.42 -24.90 5.65
CA LEU A 74 8.89 -25.72 6.76
C LEU A 74 9.97 -26.54 7.48
N GLU A 75 10.83 -27.22 6.73
CA GLU A 75 11.89 -28.09 7.29
C GLU A 75 12.98 -27.27 7.99
N ILE A 76 13.35 -26.13 7.40
CA ILE A 76 14.39 -25.22 7.90
C ILE A 76 13.92 -24.52 9.16
N ASP A 77 12.71 -23.97 9.13
CA ASP A 77 12.09 -23.30 10.27
C ASP A 77 11.86 -24.28 11.43
N ARG A 78 11.49 -25.54 11.13
CA ARG A 78 11.40 -26.60 12.15
C ARG A 78 12.75 -26.87 12.81
N LYS A 79 13.84 -26.97 12.04
CA LYS A 79 15.21 -27.18 12.56
C LYS A 79 15.69 -25.98 13.38
N ALA A 80 15.29 -24.76 13.01
CA ALA A 80 15.58 -23.54 13.75
C ALA A 80 14.72 -23.36 15.02
N GLY A 81 13.82 -24.30 15.33
CA GLY A 81 12.90 -24.19 16.47
C GLY A 81 11.80 -23.13 16.30
N LYS A 82 11.64 -22.58 15.09
CA LYS A 82 10.66 -21.55 14.76
C LYS A 82 9.31 -22.20 14.52
N LYS A 83 8.30 -21.79 15.29
CA LYS A 83 6.92 -22.21 15.06
C LYS A 83 6.33 -21.37 13.93
N THR A 84 6.32 -21.92 12.71
CA THR A 84 5.57 -21.32 11.61
C THR A 84 4.11 -21.68 11.72
N VAL A 85 3.26 -20.75 11.28
CA VAL A 85 1.83 -21.00 11.34
C VAL A 85 1.44 -22.11 10.37
N LEU A 86 2.02 -22.14 9.16
CA LEU A 86 1.85 -23.26 8.23
C LEU A 86 2.29 -24.58 8.88
N GLY A 87 3.39 -24.60 9.64
CA GLY A 87 3.87 -25.77 10.39
C GLY A 87 2.86 -26.29 11.41
N SER A 88 2.03 -25.41 11.98
CA SER A 88 0.98 -25.76 12.95
C SER A 88 -0.32 -26.32 12.34
N LEU A 89 -0.50 -26.22 11.02
CA LEU A 89 -1.72 -26.65 10.33
C LEU A 89 -1.73 -28.15 10.01
N THR A 90 -2.91 -28.76 10.10
CA THR A 90 -3.15 -30.14 9.63
C THR A 90 -2.99 -30.25 8.11
N LYS A 91 -2.72 -31.47 7.60
CA LYS A 91 -2.63 -31.73 6.14
C LYS A 91 -3.88 -31.26 5.36
N ARG A 92 -5.07 -31.42 5.95
CA ARG A 92 -6.33 -30.95 5.35
C ARG A 92 -6.41 -29.42 5.28
N GLN A 93 -5.98 -28.73 6.33
CA GLN A 93 -5.95 -27.26 6.35
C GLN A 93 -4.92 -26.70 5.36
N LYS A 94 -3.74 -27.29 5.25
CA LYS A 94 -2.73 -26.92 4.25
C LYS A 94 -3.28 -27.02 2.83
N ARG A 95 -3.88 -28.17 2.49
CA ARG A 95 -4.56 -28.38 1.20
C ARG A 95 -5.68 -27.36 0.99
N GLY A 96 -6.53 -27.14 1.98
CA GLY A 96 -7.61 -26.16 1.90
C GLY A 96 -7.09 -24.75 1.60
N LEU A 97 -6.04 -24.31 2.29
CA LEU A 97 -5.41 -23.02 2.06
C LEU A 97 -4.84 -22.91 0.64
N LEU A 98 -4.09 -23.92 0.19
CA LEU A 98 -3.55 -23.98 -1.18
C LEU A 98 -4.65 -23.95 -2.26
N PHE A 99 -5.70 -24.76 -2.11
CA PHE A 99 -6.80 -24.75 -3.07
C PHE A 99 -7.55 -23.42 -3.04
N SER A 100 -7.79 -22.84 -1.86
CA SER A 100 -8.46 -21.54 -1.77
C SER A 100 -7.63 -20.41 -2.38
N SER A 101 -6.29 -20.40 -2.21
CA SER A 101 -5.44 -19.39 -2.83
C SER A 101 -5.44 -19.52 -4.34
N ILE A 102 -5.33 -20.75 -4.88
CA ILE A 102 -5.41 -21.01 -6.33
C ILE A 102 -6.77 -20.59 -6.89
N ILE A 103 -7.88 -20.91 -6.22
CA ILE A 103 -9.23 -20.52 -6.66
C ILE A 103 -9.34 -19.00 -6.68
N CYS A 104 -9.01 -18.32 -5.56
CA CYS A 104 -9.05 -16.86 -5.51
C CYS A 104 -8.15 -16.21 -6.56
N MET A 105 -6.98 -16.81 -6.84
CA MET A 105 -6.02 -16.31 -7.83
C MET A 105 -6.57 -16.38 -9.25
N PHE A 106 -7.13 -17.52 -9.66
CA PHE A 106 -7.52 -17.77 -11.06
C PHE A 106 -8.99 -17.57 -11.39
N SER A 107 -9.94 -17.85 -10.49
CA SER A 107 -11.37 -17.77 -10.81
C SER A 107 -11.85 -16.37 -11.22
N PRO A 108 -11.29 -15.25 -10.71
CA PRO A 108 -11.68 -13.92 -11.18
C PRO A 108 -11.41 -13.69 -12.67
N TRP A 109 -10.41 -14.35 -13.24
CA TRP A 109 -10.02 -14.22 -14.66
C TRP A 109 -11.01 -14.86 -15.64
N ILE A 110 -12.07 -15.53 -15.14
CA ILE A 110 -13.22 -15.94 -15.96
C ILE A 110 -14.03 -14.70 -16.41
N LEU A 111 -14.03 -13.64 -15.58
CA LEU A 111 -14.81 -12.42 -15.80
C LEU A 111 -13.94 -11.20 -16.08
N LEU A 112 -12.70 -11.16 -15.59
CA LEU A 112 -11.77 -10.06 -15.86
C LEU A 112 -11.33 -10.06 -17.33
N PRO A 113 -11.23 -8.88 -17.99
CA PRO A 113 -10.60 -8.73 -19.28
C PRO A 113 -9.17 -9.22 -19.25
N ALA A 114 -8.85 -10.11 -20.18
CA ALA A 114 -7.54 -10.72 -20.30
C ALA A 114 -7.20 -10.96 -21.77
N ASN A 115 -5.92 -10.84 -22.07
CA ASN A 115 -5.32 -11.22 -23.35
C ASN A 115 -4.00 -11.98 -23.10
N GLU A 116 -3.24 -12.24 -24.15
CA GLU A 116 -1.95 -12.94 -24.08
C GLU A 116 -0.94 -12.26 -23.14
N TYR A 117 -0.96 -10.93 -23.03
CA TYR A 117 -0.10 -10.19 -22.10
C TYR A 117 -0.53 -10.41 -20.65
N SER A 118 -1.84 -10.42 -20.37
CA SER A 118 -2.36 -10.76 -19.04
C SER A 118 -1.90 -12.17 -18.63
N ILE A 119 -2.02 -13.14 -19.54
CA ILE A 119 -1.60 -14.53 -19.29
C ILE A 119 -0.09 -14.58 -19.03
N ALA A 120 0.72 -13.91 -19.84
CA ALA A 120 2.17 -13.87 -19.67
C ALA A 120 2.56 -13.29 -18.30
N LEU A 121 1.90 -12.21 -17.85
CA LEU A 121 2.14 -11.60 -16.55
C LEU A 121 1.73 -12.52 -15.39
N ILE A 122 0.56 -13.16 -15.48
CA ILE A 122 0.07 -14.12 -14.47
C ILE A 122 1.02 -15.31 -14.35
N VAL A 123 1.46 -15.87 -15.47
CA VAL A 123 2.41 -16.99 -15.48
C VAL A 123 3.75 -16.54 -14.91
N SER A 124 4.24 -15.35 -15.29
CA SER A 124 5.49 -14.80 -14.77
C SER A 124 5.44 -14.62 -13.26
N GLU A 125 4.32 -14.11 -12.72
CA GLU A 125 4.10 -13.94 -11.28
C GLU A 125 4.24 -15.29 -10.54
N VAL A 126 3.53 -16.32 -11.02
CA VAL A 126 3.59 -17.66 -10.44
C VAL A 126 5.00 -18.25 -10.53
N VAL A 127 5.67 -18.12 -11.69
CA VAL A 127 7.04 -18.60 -11.89
C VAL A 127 8.00 -17.90 -10.93
N ILE A 128 7.89 -16.59 -10.74
CA ILE A 128 8.74 -15.83 -9.83
C ILE A 128 8.56 -16.32 -8.39
N PHE A 129 7.34 -16.64 -7.92
CA PHE A 129 7.15 -17.22 -6.59
C PHE A 129 7.92 -18.54 -6.40
N PHE A 130 7.95 -19.39 -7.44
CA PHE A 130 8.74 -20.61 -7.42
C PHE A 130 10.24 -20.32 -7.45
N LEU A 131 10.72 -19.43 -8.32
CA LEU A 131 12.14 -19.05 -8.38
C LEU A 131 12.61 -18.43 -7.05
N TYR A 132 11.75 -17.66 -6.39
CA TYR A 132 12.00 -17.05 -5.09
C TYR A 132 12.23 -18.10 -4.00
N SER A 133 11.36 -19.10 -3.91
CA SER A 133 11.24 -19.98 -2.74
C SER A 133 11.80 -21.39 -2.92
N HIS A 134 11.71 -21.95 -4.14
CA HIS A 134 11.99 -23.36 -4.39
C HIS A 134 13.46 -23.69 -4.10
N PRO A 135 13.80 -24.80 -3.42
CA PRO A 135 15.18 -25.17 -3.06
C PRO A 135 16.16 -25.30 -4.22
N LEU A 136 15.68 -25.43 -5.45
CA LEU A 136 16.51 -25.54 -6.65
C LEU A 136 17.07 -24.18 -7.09
N PHE A 137 16.34 -23.10 -6.80
CA PHE A 137 16.68 -21.74 -7.24
C PHE A 137 16.94 -20.83 -6.05
N ARG A 138 15.97 -20.74 -5.13
CA ARG A 138 16.04 -20.04 -3.84
C ARG A 138 16.61 -18.63 -3.97
N LEU A 139 16.17 -17.90 -5.00
CA LEU A 139 16.76 -16.61 -5.37
C LEU A 139 16.63 -15.54 -4.29
N LYS A 140 15.72 -15.72 -3.32
CA LYS A 140 15.59 -14.86 -2.13
C LYS A 140 16.87 -14.77 -1.29
N GLU A 141 17.79 -15.73 -1.39
CA GLU A 141 19.07 -15.74 -0.67
C GLU A 141 20.22 -15.09 -1.46
N ASN A 142 19.98 -14.71 -2.72
CA ASN A 142 20.98 -14.03 -3.55
C ASN A 142 20.88 -12.51 -3.39
N TRP A 143 21.97 -11.86 -2.99
CA TRP A 143 22.04 -10.43 -2.70
C TRP A 143 21.56 -9.46 -3.82
N ILE A 144 21.62 -9.83 -5.10
CA ILE A 144 21.11 -9.01 -6.21
C ILE A 144 19.75 -9.52 -6.66
N LEU A 145 19.65 -10.82 -6.95
CA LEU A 145 18.45 -11.39 -7.54
C LEU A 145 17.26 -11.28 -6.59
N SER A 146 17.47 -11.38 -5.27
CA SER A 146 16.41 -11.16 -4.27
C SER A 146 15.76 -9.79 -4.42
N ILE A 147 16.53 -8.75 -4.78
CA ILE A 147 16.02 -7.39 -4.92
C ILE A 147 15.15 -7.28 -6.17
N ILE A 148 15.63 -7.83 -7.28
CA ILE A 148 14.95 -7.77 -8.58
C ILE A 148 13.64 -8.55 -8.51
N ILE A 149 13.68 -9.81 -8.07
CA ILE A 149 12.48 -10.67 -8.05
C ILE A 149 11.42 -10.13 -7.09
N ASP A 150 11.82 -9.62 -5.92
CA ASP A 150 10.88 -9.08 -4.93
C ASP A 150 10.17 -7.84 -5.46
N SER A 151 10.95 -6.96 -6.10
CA SER A 151 10.38 -5.81 -6.77
C SER A 151 9.41 -6.18 -7.90
N LEU A 152 9.72 -7.22 -8.67
CA LEU A 152 8.88 -7.64 -9.78
C LEU A 152 7.53 -8.15 -9.28
N TYR A 153 7.51 -9.13 -8.38
CA TYR A 153 6.25 -9.75 -7.93
C TYR A 153 5.45 -8.84 -6.99
N ALA A 154 6.09 -8.05 -6.12
CA ALA A 154 5.35 -7.26 -5.13
C ALA A 154 4.83 -5.92 -5.69
N TYR A 155 5.41 -5.41 -6.78
CA TYR A 155 5.09 -4.09 -7.33
C TYR A 155 4.87 -4.10 -8.83
N THR A 156 5.89 -4.43 -9.62
CA THR A 156 5.90 -4.18 -11.07
C THR A 156 4.87 -5.00 -11.83
N ILE A 157 4.81 -6.32 -11.58
CA ILE A 157 3.88 -7.21 -12.27
C ILE A 157 2.43 -6.93 -11.84
N PRO A 158 2.08 -6.81 -10.55
CA PRO A 158 0.72 -6.43 -10.15
C PRO A 158 0.26 -5.10 -10.76
N PHE A 159 1.14 -4.08 -10.78
CA PHE A 159 0.82 -2.79 -11.40
C PHE A 159 0.58 -2.93 -12.91
N THR A 160 1.46 -3.64 -13.62
CA THR A 160 1.35 -3.84 -15.08
C THR A 160 0.15 -4.71 -15.44
N LEU A 161 -0.17 -5.71 -14.62
CA LEU A 161 -1.35 -6.54 -14.81
C LEU A 161 -2.63 -5.72 -14.62
N CYS A 162 -2.65 -4.82 -13.62
CA CYS A 162 -3.73 -3.87 -13.42
C CYS A 162 -3.90 -2.95 -14.64
N LEU A 163 -2.79 -2.40 -15.17
CA LEU A 163 -2.78 -1.61 -16.40
C LEU A 163 -3.45 -2.36 -17.55
N VAL A 164 -2.96 -3.56 -17.88
CA VAL A 164 -3.46 -4.34 -19.01
C VAL A 164 -4.94 -4.67 -18.84
N THR A 165 -5.37 -5.07 -17.63
CA THR A 165 -6.77 -5.41 -17.38
C THR A 165 -7.71 -4.21 -17.57
N PHE A 166 -7.37 -3.04 -17.02
CA PHE A 166 -8.23 -1.86 -17.17
C PHE A 166 -8.11 -1.21 -18.55
N SER A 167 -6.96 -1.26 -19.22
CA SER A 167 -6.84 -0.79 -20.61
C SER A 167 -7.73 -1.62 -21.55
N LEU A 168 -7.81 -2.94 -21.33
CA LEU A 168 -8.73 -3.81 -22.07
C LEU A 168 -10.21 -3.51 -21.74
N TYR A 169 -10.54 -3.28 -20.46
CA TYR A 169 -11.90 -2.91 -20.06
C TYR A 169 -12.37 -1.63 -20.76
N TYR A 170 -11.54 -0.59 -20.73
CA TYR A 170 -11.87 0.71 -21.31
C TYR A 170 -11.58 0.81 -22.82
N GLN A 171 -10.98 -0.23 -23.43
CA GLN A 171 -10.54 -0.25 -24.83
C GLN A 171 -9.57 0.89 -25.18
N HIS A 172 -8.69 1.23 -24.23
CA HIS A 172 -7.68 2.27 -24.40
C HIS A 172 -6.31 1.70 -24.76
N THR A 173 -5.57 2.44 -25.58
CA THR A 173 -4.16 2.16 -25.84
C THR A 173 -3.28 2.73 -24.73
N THR A 174 -2.11 2.12 -24.52
CA THR A 174 -1.21 2.50 -23.43
C THR A 174 -0.29 3.63 -23.85
N ASP A 175 -0.23 4.67 -23.03
CA ASP A 175 0.66 5.80 -23.26
C ASP A 175 2.10 5.53 -22.77
N ILE A 176 3.08 6.18 -23.41
CA ILE A 176 4.50 6.00 -23.13
C ILE A 176 4.90 6.35 -21.68
N TYR A 177 4.21 7.29 -21.02
CA TYR A 177 4.55 7.66 -19.64
C TYR A 177 4.18 6.59 -18.62
N LEU A 178 3.31 5.64 -18.96
CA LEU A 178 3.04 4.48 -18.12
C LEU A 178 4.31 3.64 -17.90
N LEU A 179 5.27 3.66 -18.85
CA LEU A 179 6.59 3.06 -18.66
C LEU A 179 7.36 3.70 -17.50
N PHE A 180 7.29 5.03 -17.36
CA PHE A 180 7.95 5.75 -16.26
C PHE A 180 7.27 5.45 -14.91
N ILE A 181 5.95 5.25 -14.90
CA ILE A 181 5.22 4.85 -13.69
C ILE A 181 5.58 3.42 -13.30
N THR A 182 5.60 2.48 -14.25
CA THR A 182 6.04 1.09 -14.03
C THR A 182 7.49 1.06 -13.52
N ALA A 183 8.39 1.87 -14.09
CA ALA A 183 9.75 2.02 -13.61
C ALA A 183 9.79 2.59 -12.18
N THR A 184 8.93 3.56 -11.85
CA THR A 184 8.82 4.10 -10.48
C THR A 184 8.45 3.00 -9.50
N PHE A 185 7.48 2.16 -9.82
CA PHE A 185 7.10 1.02 -8.98
C PHE A 185 8.18 -0.05 -8.86
N PHE A 186 8.96 -0.28 -9.91
CA PHE A 186 10.14 -1.14 -9.83
C PHE A 186 11.22 -0.57 -8.89
N ILE A 187 11.51 0.72 -8.96
CA ILE A 187 12.49 1.33 -8.04
C ILE A 187 11.94 1.35 -6.61
N ALA A 188 10.64 1.61 -6.43
CA ALA A 188 9.99 1.57 -5.13
C ALA A 188 10.04 0.16 -4.50
N GLY A 189 9.84 -0.89 -5.30
CA GLY A 189 9.99 -2.28 -4.89
C GLY A 189 11.42 -2.62 -4.49
N CYS A 190 12.40 -2.28 -5.33
CA CYS A 190 13.82 -2.42 -5.01
C CYS A 190 14.19 -1.74 -3.69
N ARG A 191 13.73 -0.49 -3.49
CA ARG A 191 13.96 0.24 -2.26
C ARG A 191 13.34 -0.49 -1.06
N ASN A 192 12.09 -0.93 -1.20
CA ASN A 192 11.34 -1.56 -0.11
C ASN A 192 12.05 -2.82 0.41
N ILE A 193 12.45 -3.72 -0.49
CA ILE A 193 13.14 -4.95 -0.09
C ILE A 193 14.52 -4.66 0.52
N ILE A 194 15.28 -3.68 0.01
CA ILE A 194 16.56 -3.29 0.62
C ILE A 194 16.37 -2.78 2.06
N VAL A 195 15.29 -2.04 2.34
CA VAL A 195 14.97 -1.59 3.71
C VAL A 195 14.63 -2.77 4.62
N HIS A 196 13.91 -3.78 4.12
CA HIS A 196 13.65 -5.01 4.86
C HIS A 196 14.95 -5.78 5.15
N GLN A 197 15.81 -5.97 4.15
CA GLN A 197 17.12 -6.62 4.33
C GLN A 197 18.02 -5.89 5.34
N LEU A 198 17.97 -4.54 5.37
CA LEU A 198 18.64 -3.75 6.41
C LEU A 198 18.10 -4.02 7.81
N SER A 199 16.78 -4.24 7.92
CA SER A 199 16.10 -4.51 9.20
C SER A 199 16.37 -5.93 9.70
N ASP A 200 16.53 -6.88 8.77
CA ASP A 200 16.78 -8.29 9.05
C ASP A 200 18.26 -8.68 9.13
N TYR A 201 19.18 -7.70 9.01
CA TYR A 201 20.62 -7.90 8.95
C TYR A 201 21.19 -8.90 9.98
N ASP A 202 20.84 -8.75 11.26
CA ASP A 202 21.34 -9.61 12.33
C ASP A 202 20.70 -11.00 12.32
N ASN A 203 19.45 -11.12 11.84
CA ASN A 203 18.74 -12.39 11.73
C ASN A 203 19.31 -13.20 10.57
N ASP A 204 19.48 -12.58 9.40
CA ASP A 204 20.06 -13.20 8.21
C ASP A 204 21.50 -13.68 8.47
N ARG A 205 22.27 -12.87 9.21
CA ARG A 205 23.63 -13.24 9.61
C ARG A 205 23.67 -14.50 10.49
N LYS A 206 22.71 -14.68 11.39
CA LYS A 206 22.65 -15.87 12.28
C LYS A 206 22.37 -17.16 11.51
N VAL A 207 21.63 -17.07 10.41
CA VAL A 207 21.26 -18.23 9.56
C VAL A 207 22.20 -18.41 8.37
N GLY A 208 23.26 -17.60 8.25
CA GLY A 208 24.28 -17.72 7.22
C GLY A 208 23.88 -17.13 5.86
N ILE A 209 22.79 -16.38 5.79
CA ILE A 209 22.34 -15.72 4.56
C ILE A 209 23.11 -14.39 4.41
N GLN A 210 23.67 -14.15 3.23
CA GLN A 210 24.41 -12.93 2.90
C GLN A 210 23.67 -12.12 1.83
N LEU A 211 22.99 -11.06 2.26
CA LEU A 211 22.28 -10.13 1.37
C LEU A 211 23.07 -8.84 1.20
N ILE A 212 22.50 -7.86 0.49
CA ILE A 212 23.22 -6.64 0.15
C ILE A 212 23.83 -5.90 1.36
N PRO A 213 23.19 -5.81 2.56
CA PRO A 213 23.81 -5.12 3.68
C PRO A 213 25.04 -5.83 4.25
N HIS A 214 25.18 -7.15 4.03
CA HIS A 214 26.36 -7.94 4.40
C HIS A 214 27.50 -7.75 3.40
N VAL A 215 27.18 -7.62 2.10
CA VAL A 215 28.18 -7.51 1.03
C VAL A 215 28.81 -6.12 0.97
N ILE A 216 28.00 -5.05 0.97
CA ILE A 216 28.50 -3.67 0.81
C ILE A 216 28.55 -2.89 2.13
N GLY A 217 28.01 -3.44 3.21
CA GLY A 217 27.95 -2.82 4.53
C GLY A 217 26.78 -1.85 4.72
N ILE A 218 26.28 -1.77 5.95
CA ILE A 218 25.07 -1.01 6.35
C ILE A 218 25.08 0.44 5.84
N LYS A 219 26.22 1.13 5.92
CA LYS A 219 26.33 2.55 5.51
C LYS A 219 26.12 2.72 4.00
N LYS A 220 26.72 1.85 3.17
CA LYS A 220 26.55 1.89 1.71
C LYS A 220 25.15 1.46 1.32
N THR A 221 24.58 0.47 1.99
CA THR A 221 23.19 0.04 1.74
C THR A 221 22.18 1.14 2.09
N LYS A 222 22.36 1.86 3.19
CA LYS A 222 21.54 3.07 3.47
C LYS A 222 21.69 4.11 2.36
N SER A 223 22.90 4.30 1.81
CA SER A 223 23.14 5.21 0.69
C SER A 223 22.41 4.76 -0.59
N LEU A 224 22.39 3.46 -0.85
CA LEU A 224 21.63 2.86 -1.95
C LEU A 224 20.12 3.10 -1.80
N VAL A 225 19.57 2.97 -0.58
CA VAL A 225 18.16 3.30 -0.31
C VAL A 225 17.86 4.77 -0.66
N TYR A 226 18.70 5.72 -0.24
CA TYR A 226 18.50 7.13 -0.62
C TYR A 226 18.64 7.35 -2.12
N PHE A 227 19.56 6.65 -2.79
CA PHE A 227 19.71 6.73 -4.24
C PHE A 227 18.44 6.27 -4.96
N CYS A 228 17.84 5.14 -4.55
CA CYS A 228 16.54 4.71 -5.06
C CYS A 228 15.46 5.77 -4.83
N MET A 229 15.39 6.36 -3.63
CA MET A 229 14.41 7.43 -3.35
C MET A 229 14.57 8.66 -4.26
N TRP A 230 15.80 9.06 -4.57
CA TRP A 230 16.04 10.17 -5.50
C TRP A 230 15.61 9.83 -6.92
N ILE A 231 15.83 8.59 -7.37
CA ILE A 231 15.33 8.12 -8.65
C ILE A 231 13.80 8.13 -8.66
N GLU A 232 13.14 7.64 -7.60
CA GLU A 232 11.66 7.69 -7.49
C GLU A 232 11.14 9.12 -7.62
N VAL A 233 11.72 10.08 -6.89
CA VAL A 233 11.32 11.49 -6.99
C VAL A 233 11.58 12.06 -8.38
N GLY A 234 12.71 11.72 -9.00
CA GLY A 234 13.02 12.14 -10.37
C GLY A 234 12.01 11.60 -11.39
N LEU A 235 11.65 10.31 -11.29
CA LEU A 235 10.64 9.69 -12.15
C LEU A 235 9.25 10.31 -11.91
N LEU A 236 8.83 10.51 -10.66
CA LEU A 236 7.58 11.18 -10.32
C LEU A 236 7.53 12.62 -10.84
N PHE A 237 8.66 13.32 -10.84
CA PHE A 237 8.76 14.67 -11.41
C PHE A 237 8.64 14.66 -12.94
N VAL A 238 9.26 13.69 -13.63
CA VAL A 238 9.08 13.51 -15.08
C VAL A 238 7.63 13.18 -15.40
N ILE A 239 6.99 12.29 -14.65
CA ILE A 239 5.56 11.97 -14.79
C ILE A 239 4.72 13.24 -14.61
N TRP A 240 5.01 14.04 -13.58
CA TRP A 240 4.34 15.31 -13.35
C TRP A 240 4.46 16.27 -14.54
N LEU A 241 5.66 16.44 -15.10
CA LEU A 241 5.88 17.29 -16.28
C LEU A 241 5.08 16.81 -17.48
N LEU A 242 5.07 15.51 -17.75
CA LEU A 242 4.32 14.92 -18.86
C LEU A 242 2.81 15.14 -18.65
N TYR A 243 2.29 14.91 -17.45
CA TYR A 243 0.87 15.14 -17.16
C TYR A 243 0.47 16.61 -17.18
N ALA A 244 1.29 17.51 -16.64
CA ALA A 244 1.04 18.94 -16.69
C ALA A 244 0.98 19.47 -18.13
N TYR A 245 1.73 18.84 -19.04
CA TYR A 245 1.76 19.21 -20.45
C TYR A 245 0.57 18.64 -21.24
N PHE A 246 0.14 17.40 -20.95
CA PHE A 246 -0.85 16.68 -21.76
C PHE A 246 -2.27 16.61 -21.16
N PHE A 247 -2.46 16.82 -19.85
CA PHE A 247 -3.71 16.46 -19.14
C PHE A 247 -4.23 17.54 -18.17
N HIS A 248 -5.34 17.25 -17.50
CA HIS A 248 -6.04 18.13 -16.57
C HIS A 248 -5.14 18.69 -15.44
N TRP A 249 -5.14 20.02 -15.32
CA TRP A 249 -4.35 20.80 -14.35
C TRP A 249 -4.57 20.40 -12.88
N THR A 250 -5.74 19.86 -12.54
CA THR A 250 -6.07 19.38 -11.19
C THR A 250 -5.19 18.20 -10.77
N TYR A 251 -4.93 17.27 -11.69
CA TYR A 251 -4.05 16.13 -11.45
C TYR A 251 -2.59 16.55 -11.37
N ALA A 252 -2.17 17.47 -12.23
CA ALA A 252 -0.83 18.06 -12.17
C ALA A 252 -0.58 18.77 -10.83
N LEU A 253 -1.53 19.58 -10.33
CA LEU A 253 -1.39 20.23 -9.03
C LEU A 253 -1.28 19.21 -7.89
N PHE A 254 -2.05 18.13 -7.95
CA PHE A 254 -2.00 17.08 -6.94
C PHE A 254 -0.65 16.34 -6.94
N LEU A 255 -0.17 15.92 -8.12
CA LEU A 255 1.16 15.31 -8.27
C LEU A 255 2.28 16.25 -7.81
N LEU A 256 2.16 17.57 -8.03
CA LEU A 256 3.11 18.56 -7.50
C LEU A 256 3.14 18.56 -5.97
N ILE A 257 1.96 18.53 -5.32
CA ILE A 257 1.87 18.46 -3.86
C ILE A 257 2.55 17.19 -3.35
N ILE A 258 2.37 16.05 -4.03
CA ILE A 258 3.08 14.81 -3.70
C ILE A 258 4.59 15.00 -3.82
N VAL A 259 5.09 15.51 -4.93
CA VAL A 259 6.53 15.68 -5.17
C VAL A 259 7.13 16.58 -4.10
N LEU A 260 6.49 17.71 -3.79
CA LEU A 260 6.91 18.63 -2.74
C LEU A 260 6.87 17.98 -1.34
N TYR A 261 5.80 17.23 -1.05
CA TYR A 261 5.67 16.50 0.22
C TYR A 261 6.77 15.45 0.38
N SER A 262 7.07 14.70 -0.68
CA SER A 262 8.17 13.72 -0.72
C SER A 262 9.53 14.38 -0.52
N LEU A 263 9.79 15.49 -1.20
CA LEU A 263 11.01 16.29 -1.03
C LEU A 263 11.20 16.75 0.42
N ILE A 264 10.17 17.32 1.05
CA ILE A 264 10.22 17.76 2.46
C ILE A 264 10.64 16.60 3.38
N HIS A 265 10.18 15.39 3.11
CA HIS A 265 10.50 14.23 3.94
C HIS A 265 11.88 13.64 3.66
N LEU A 266 12.41 13.76 2.45
CA LEU A 266 13.81 13.43 2.16
C LEU A 266 14.78 14.28 2.99
N PHE A 267 14.44 15.54 3.24
CA PHE A 267 15.27 16.44 4.05
C PHE A 267 15.10 16.27 5.57
N LYS A 268 14.12 15.48 6.05
CA LYS A 268 13.97 15.21 7.49
C LYS A 268 15.05 14.25 7.99
N LYS A 269 15.74 14.63 9.07
CA LYS A 269 16.72 13.78 9.77
C LYS A 269 16.05 12.89 10.82
N THR A 270 15.17 11.98 10.39
CA THR A 270 14.53 10.99 11.28
C THR A 270 14.80 9.56 10.81
N GLU A 271 14.93 8.59 11.71
CA GLU A 271 15.15 7.18 11.33
C GLU A 271 13.97 6.61 10.51
N LYS A 272 12.76 7.10 10.79
CA LYS A 272 11.53 6.72 10.05
C LYS A 272 11.49 7.21 8.60
N ARG A 273 12.44 8.04 8.16
CA ARG A 273 12.49 8.55 6.77
C ARG A 273 12.61 7.43 5.74
N LEU A 274 13.28 6.32 6.08
CA LEU A 274 13.50 5.19 5.17
C LEU A 274 12.20 4.46 4.81
N LEU A 275 11.24 4.47 5.73
CA LEU A 275 9.93 3.81 5.59
C LEU A 275 8.88 4.73 4.97
N PHE A 276 9.17 6.02 4.84
CA PHE A 276 8.18 7.01 4.42
C PHE A 276 7.62 6.78 3.02
N PRO A 277 8.40 6.42 1.99
CA PRO A 277 7.79 6.22 0.67
C PRO A 277 6.83 5.02 0.65
N ASN A 278 6.97 4.03 1.54
CA ASN A 278 5.97 2.95 1.66
C ASN A 278 4.60 3.53 2.08
N TYR A 279 4.59 4.44 3.03
CA TYR A 279 3.36 5.15 3.43
C TYR A 279 2.75 5.93 2.27
N TYR A 280 3.57 6.50 1.39
CA TYR A 280 3.09 7.15 0.18
C TYR A 280 2.33 6.17 -0.74
N TYR A 281 2.96 5.07 -1.16
CA TYR A 281 2.33 4.13 -2.10
C TYR A 281 1.18 3.31 -1.49
N GLN A 282 1.22 3.03 -0.19
CA GLN A 282 0.25 2.16 0.48
C GLN A 282 -0.92 2.93 1.11
N VAL A 283 -0.76 4.23 1.39
CA VAL A 283 -1.80 5.03 2.06
C VAL A 283 -2.17 6.26 1.24
N LEU A 284 -1.22 7.15 0.96
CA LEU A 284 -1.53 8.45 0.34
C LEU A 284 -2.02 8.30 -1.10
N LEU A 285 -1.37 7.46 -1.89
CA LEU A 285 -1.70 7.23 -3.29
C LEU A 285 -3.12 6.61 -3.44
N PRO A 286 -3.47 5.51 -2.75
CA PRO A 286 -4.82 4.95 -2.82
C PRO A 286 -5.90 5.91 -2.34
N VAL A 287 -5.69 6.61 -1.21
CA VAL A 287 -6.65 7.57 -0.68
C VAL A 287 -6.88 8.72 -1.66
N THR A 288 -5.82 9.16 -2.34
CA THR A 288 -6.00 10.26 -3.28
C THR A 288 -6.73 9.83 -4.53
N TYR A 289 -6.34 8.74 -5.17
CA TYR A 289 -7.07 8.30 -6.36
C TYR A 289 -8.53 7.97 -6.05
N ALA A 290 -8.82 7.45 -4.85
CA ALA A 290 -10.19 7.36 -4.37
C ALA A 290 -10.88 8.75 -4.38
N ILE A 291 -10.32 9.77 -3.74
CA ILE A 291 -10.90 11.12 -3.73
C ILE A 291 -11.07 11.70 -5.16
N LEU A 292 -10.08 11.47 -6.03
CA LEU A 292 -10.12 11.95 -7.42
C LEU A 292 -11.23 11.26 -8.23
N LEU A 293 -11.54 9.99 -8.00
CA LEU A 293 -12.69 9.31 -8.63
C LEU A 293 -14.01 9.99 -8.29
N ILE A 294 -14.18 10.54 -7.08
CA ILE A 294 -15.37 11.31 -6.70
C ILE A 294 -15.52 12.57 -7.57
N SER A 295 -14.40 13.14 -8.02
CA SER A 295 -14.43 14.31 -8.92
C SER A 295 -14.86 13.97 -10.35
N ILE A 296 -14.70 12.71 -10.77
CA ILE A 296 -15.24 12.20 -12.05
C ILE A 296 -16.73 11.91 -11.90
N ASP A 297 -17.10 11.16 -10.86
CA ASP A 297 -18.49 10.78 -10.60
C ASP A 297 -18.75 10.66 -9.10
N LEU A 298 -19.72 11.45 -8.61
CA LEU A 298 -20.10 11.51 -7.20
C LEU A 298 -20.54 10.15 -6.64
N GLN A 299 -21.05 9.24 -7.48
CA GLN A 299 -21.50 7.91 -7.05
C GLN A 299 -20.37 7.03 -6.51
N TRP A 300 -19.11 7.32 -6.85
CA TRP A 300 -17.95 6.64 -6.26
C TRP A 300 -17.91 6.76 -4.72
N ILE A 301 -18.56 7.77 -4.13
CA ILE A 301 -18.70 7.94 -2.67
C ILE A 301 -19.25 6.67 -2.00
N TYR A 302 -20.20 5.98 -2.63
CA TYR A 302 -20.84 4.79 -2.06
C TYR A 302 -19.83 3.66 -1.78
N PHE A 303 -18.76 3.58 -2.58
CA PHE A 303 -17.71 2.59 -2.39
C PHE A 303 -16.54 3.12 -1.57
N ILE A 304 -16.14 4.38 -1.80
CA ILE A 304 -14.93 4.95 -1.20
C ILE A 304 -15.09 5.16 0.31
N ILE A 305 -16.27 5.57 0.79
CA ILE A 305 -16.48 5.75 2.23
C ILE A 305 -16.26 4.42 2.99
N PRO A 306 -16.92 3.29 2.61
CA PRO A 306 -16.61 1.99 3.20
C PRO A 306 -15.14 1.60 3.09
N TYR A 307 -14.51 1.81 1.92
CA TYR A 307 -13.09 1.52 1.73
C TYR A 307 -12.20 2.26 2.73
N LEU A 308 -12.40 3.58 2.89
CA LEU A 308 -11.62 4.39 3.82
C LEU A 308 -11.85 3.97 5.29
N ILE A 309 -13.07 3.58 5.65
CA ILE A 309 -13.38 3.09 7.00
C ILE A 309 -12.67 1.76 7.27
N ILE A 310 -12.67 0.83 6.31
CA ILE A 310 -12.11 -0.51 6.49
C ILE A 310 -10.57 -0.46 6.53
N PHE A 311 -9.96 0.26 5.58
CA PHE A 311 -8.50 0.19 5.39
C PHE A 311 -7.73 1.38 5.98
N HIS A 312 -8.40 2.52 6.18
CA HIS A 312 -7.76 3.78 6.57
C HIS A 312 -8.40 4.41 7.82
N TYR A 313 -9.00 3.60 8.70
CA TYR A 313 -9.66 4.09 9.93
C TYR A 313 -8.74 5.00 10.78
N ASN A 314 -7.48 4.62 10.97
CA ASN A 314 -6.53 5.41 11.76
C ASN A 314 -6.28 6.80 11.15
N LEU A 315 -6.22 6.88 9.83
CA LEU A 315 -6.09 8.15 9.11
C LEU A 315 -7.36 8.99 9.28
N LEU A 316 -8.55 8.40 9.10
CA LEU A 316 -9.83 9.08 9.32
C LEU A 316 -9.96 9.57 10.78
N HIS A 317 -9.60 8.75 11.75
CA HIS A 317 -9.62 9.11 13.17
C HIS A 317 -8.66 10.29 13.45
N TRP A 318 -7.45 10.24 12.91
CA TRP A 318 -6.49 11.34 13.04
C TRP A 318 -7.02 12.65 12.41
N ILE A 319 -7.59 12.58 11.20
CA ILE A 319 -8.19 13.74 10.52
C ILE A 319 -9.35 14.31 11.34
N THR A 320 -10.27 13.46 11.80
CA THR A 320 -11.44 13.91 12.59
C THR A 320 -11.04 14.53 13.92
N CYS A 321 -10.05 13.97 14.63
CA CYS A 321 -9.46 14.57 15.82
C CYS A 321 -8.83 15.94 15.52
N ARG A 322 -8.11 16.07 14.39
CA ARG A 322 -7.48 17.32 14.00
C ARG A 322 -8.49 18.39 13.61
N LEU A 323 -9.51 18.04 12.82
CA LEU A 323 -10.62 18.91 12.45
C LEU A 323 -11.38 19.38 13.69
N ARG A 324 -11.71 18.46 14.62
CA ARG A 324 -12.34 18.81 15.90
C ARG A 324 -11.50 19.80 16.70
N SER A 325 -10.18 19.63 16.73
CA SER A 325 -9.26 20.57 17.41
C SER A 325 -9.27 21.96 16.75
N VAL A 326 -9.22 22.02 15.42
CA VAL A 326 -9.25 23.29 14.66
C VAL A 326 -10.60 23.99 14.83
N LEU A 327 -11.71 23.27 14.65
CA LEU A 327 -13.07 23.80 14.86
C LEU A 327 -13.27 24.27 16.30
N SER A 328 -12.78 23.52 17.28
CA SER A 328 -12.83 23.94 18.69
C SER A 328 -12.05 25.23 18.92
N LYS A 329 -10.88 25.41 18.31
CA LYS A 329 -10.13 26.67 18.36
C LYS A 329 -10.92 27.81 17.72
N ILE A 330 -11.45 27.61 16.52
CA ILE A 330 -12.25 28.62 15.80
C ILE A 330 -13.42 29.06 16.68
N VAL A 331 -14.23 28.13 17.19
CA VAL A 331 -15.37 28.43 18.06
C VAL A 331 -14.93 29.16 19.33
N ASN A 332 -13.90 28.66 20.03
CA ASN A 332 -13.43 29.28 21.27
C ASN A 332 -12.88 30.70 21.05
N TYR A 333 -12.13 30.93 19.97
CA TYR A 333 -11.61 32.25 19.64
C TYR A 333 -12.74 33.19 19.18
N SER A 334 -13.69 32.72 18.38
CA SER A 334 -14.86 33.52 17.99
C SER A 334 -15.67 33.97 19.20
N ILE A 335 -15.95 33.06 20.16
CA ILE A 335 -16.64 33.42 21.41
C ILE A 335 -15.81 34.40 22.25
N TYR A 336 -14.49 34.17 22.35
CA TYR A 336 -13.60 35.07 23.07
C TYR A 336 -13.61 36.50 22.49
N TYR A 337 -13.45 36.64 21.17
CA TYR A 337 -13.45 37.95 20.52
C TYR A 337 -14.83 38.61 20.55
N PHE A 338 -15.91 37.83 20.41
CA PHE A 338 -17.27 38.34 20.59
C PHE A 338 -17.47 38.94 21.99
N LEU A 339 -17.06 38.23 23.04
CA LEU A 339 -17.16 38.75 24.42
C LEU A 339 -16.24 39.95 24.67
N LEU A 340 -15.08 39.99 24.01
CA LEU A 340 -14.15 41.11 24.10
C LEU A 340 -14.76 42.41 23.55
N ILE A 341 -15.61 42.34 22.51
CA ILE A 341 -16.37 43.49 21.98
C ILE A 341 -17.29 44.09 23.07
N PHE A 342 -17.84 43.25 23.95
CA PHE A 342 -18.66 43.69 25.09
C PHE A 342 -17.82 44.02 26.34
N GLY A 343 -16.50 44.20 26.21
CA GLY A 343 -15.59 44.53 27.31
C GLY A 343 -15.25 43.37 28.25
N ILE A 344 -15.68 42.14 27.92
CA ILE A 344 -15.46 40.96 28.78
C ILE A 344 -14.18 40.26 28.35
N ASN A 345 -13.11 40.41 29.12
CA ASN A 345 -11.82 39.77 28.84
C ASN A 345 -11.63 38.48 29.66
N LEU A 346 -12.05 37.36 29.07
CA LEU A 346 -11.95 36.03 29.70
C LEU A 346 -10.51 35.59 30.01
N LYS A 347 -9.51 36.06 29.25
CA LYS A 347 -8.09 35.75 29.52
C LYS A 347 -7.60 36.46 30.78
N LYS A 348 -7.95 37.73 30.95
CA LYS A 348 -7.65 38.50 32.18
C LYS A 348 -8.34 37.87 33.39
N GLU A 349 -9.56 37.37 33.21
CA GLU A 349 -10.33 36.71 34.28
C GLU A 349 -9.90 35.25 34.56
N LYS A 350 -9.00 34.65 33.76
CA LYS A 350 -8.61 33.22 33.81
C LYS A 350 -9.81 32.27 33.87
N LYS A 351 -10.90 32.58 33.15
CA LYS A 351 -12.15 31.82 33.19
C LYS A 351 -12.57 31.31 31.82
N SER A 352 -13.24 30.16 31.82
CA SER A 352 -13.98 29.70 30.65
C SER A 352 -15.28 30.49 30.51
N VAL A 353 -15.80 30.56 29.27
CA VAL A 353 -17.10 31.16 28.95
C VAL A 353 -18.20 30.57 29.83
N TYR A 354 -18.19 29.24 30.02
CA TYR A 354 -19.17 28.54 30.85
C TYR A 354 -19.16 29.03 32.30
N ASN A 355 -17.98 29.18 32.90
CA ASN A 355 -17.84 29.66 34.28
C ASN A 355 -18.24 31.14 34.42
N TYR A 356 -17.99 31.96 33.39
CA TYR A 356 -18.44 33.35 33.36
C TYR A 356 -19.98 33.45 33.32
N LEU A 357 -20.63 32.71 32.42
CA LEU A 357 -22.10 32.73 32.26
C LEU A 357 -22.82 32.14 33.48
N LYS A 358 -22.28 31.07 34.08
CA LYS A 358 -22.87 30.45 35.28
C LYS A 358 -22.88 31.40 36.47
N ARG A 359 -21.87 32.27 36.60
CA ARG A 359 -21.82 33.28 37.66
C ARG A 359 -22.82 34.42 37.46
N LYS A 360 -23.16 34.78 36.22
CA LYS A 360 -24.13 35.86 35.95
C LYS A 360 -25.59 35.44 36.18
N ARG A 361 -25.84 34.13 36.28
CA ARG A 361 -27.17 33.54 36.57
C ARG A 361 -27.44 33.35 38.07
N ASN A 362 -26.41 33.45 38.91
CA ASN A 362 -26.52 33.52 40.36
C ASN A 362 -26.32 34.97 40.79
#